data_AF-A0A2E5RP72-F1
#
_entry.id   AF-A0A2E5RP72-F1
#
_cell.length_a   1.000
_cell.length_b   1.000
_cell.length_c   1.000
_cell.angle_alpha   90.00
_cell.angle_beta   90.00
_cell.angle_gamma   90.00
#
_symmetry.space_group_name_H-M   'P 1'
#
loop_
_entity.id
_entity.type
_entity.pdbx_description
1 polymer ?
#
loop_
_entity_poly.entity_id
_entity_poly.type
_entity_poly.pdbx_seq_one_letter_code
_entity_poly.pdbx_strand_id
1 'polypeptide(L)'
;MKISFVSFCLLFSFWLNAQKPITYDKNHLKLSLHKYVNFSEEKIQFKQYGETWFTTVIDLINLGEIPPLSSEPWGQKALLVSLFPDSTIILGIDPVTQEPYHAFIHGMADIINPSKTPSQWADQWTDILIDSIKIPYVYTRNTSDSIIDTMFVDYIKSRPDSLLSYYDLNDNDKADFGEFLHQSLYHTNRYTNKLDEGQVFRTDTILLTSSDSTTADDFFVKFKGIDVNDSVKSSQRYGVYIRFHPGYEWDLNDTIDNFNEFLLLTREQNESESPRQIWPFSSGFCSYTLTKYIRYNMHTEAYYLLPGIVPVPEWSLEHLLVSYKFTTNALSNNEINGLEKLTLFPNPVNDFINVYFSTNKIQSIEIRVFDVMGKEVFYDKLEDFNLGENHYRYDTFSLPPGLYTLKLGDSSEKFIVK
;
A
#
# COMPACT_ATOMS: atom_id res chain seq x y z
N MET A 1 46.30 -48.67 -14.38
CA MET A 1 45.75 -48.00 -13.19
C MET A 1 44.89 -46.85 -13.69
N LYS A 2 43.57 -47.04 -13.78
CA LYS A 2 42.61 -46.05 -14.30
C LYS A 2 42.14 -45.18 -13.13
N ILE A 3 42.42 -43.89 -13.18
CA ILE A 3 41.93 -42.91 -12.21
C ILE A 3 40.56 -42.43 -12.70
N SER A 4 39.51 -42.84 -12.00
CA SER A 4 38.13 -42.43 -12.28
C SER A 4 37.92 -41.00 -11.78
N PHE A 5 37.56 -40.12 -12.71
CA PHE A 5 37.07 -38.77 -12.45
C PHE A 5 35.63 -38.89 -11.93
N VAL A 6 35.45 -38.71 -10.61
CA VAL A 6 34.12 -38.59 -10.01
C VAL A 6 33.74 -37.12 -10.05
N SER A 7 32.86 -36.77 -11.00
CA SER A 7 32.21 -35.46 -11.05
C SER A 7 31.35 -35.27 -9.80
N PHE A 8 31.78 -34.35 -8.94
CA PHE A 8 31.03 -33.90 -7.77
C PHE A 8 29.96 -32.91 -8.24
N CYS A 9 28.77 -33.41 -8.58
CA CYS A 9 27.59 -32.58 -8.78
C CYS A 9 27.15 -32.03 -7.40
N LEU A 10 27.65 -30.85 -7.04
CA LEU A 10 27.06 -30.00 -6.02
C LEU A 10 25.69 -29.55 -6.53
N LEU A 11 24.65 -30.33 -6.23
CA LEU A 11 23.28 -29.86 -6.21
C LEU A 11 23.19 -28.80 -5.10
N PHE A 12 23.37 -27.53 -5.49
CA PHE A 12 22.82 -26.41 -4.73
C PHE A 12 21.30 -26.57 -4.74
N SER A 13 20.77 -27.29 -3.75
CA SER A 13 19.39 -27.14 -3.37
C SER A 13 19.25 -25.70 -2.87
N PHE A 14 18.74 -24.83 -3.73
CA PHE A 14 18.09 -23.61 -3.28
C PHE A 14 16.97 -24.06 -2.34
N TRP A 15 17.26 -24.03 -1.04
CA TRP A 15 16.22 -24.00 -0.02
C TRP A 15 15.46 -22.71 -0.29
N LEU A 16 14.38 -22.81 -1.06
CA LEU A 16 13.33 -21.80 -1.10
C LEU A 16 12.93 -21.64 0.37
N ASN A 17 13.23 -20.49 0.95
CA ASN A 17 12.77 -20.07 2.27
C ASN A 17 11.25 -19.81 2.21
N ALA A 18 10.48 -20.83 1.85
CA ALA A 18 9.04 -20.82 2.03
C ALA A 18 8.78 -20.82 3.54
N GLN A 19 8.10 -19.79 4.03
CA GLN A 19 7.61 -19.79 5.39
C GLN A 19 6.66 -20.98 5.55
N LYS A 20 6.86 -21.80 6.60
CA LYS A 20 5.93 -22.89 6.90
C LYS A 20 4.55 -22.31 7.21
N PRO A 21 3.46 -22.99 6.85
CA PRO A 21 2.12 -22.56 7.22
C PRO A 21 2.03 -22.43 8.74
N ILE A 22 1.65 -21.23 9.21
CA ILE A 22 1.59 -20.91 10.64
C ILE A 22 0.36 -21.59 11.23
N THR A 23 0.56 -22.56 12.12
CA THR A 23 -0.55 -23.27 12.79
C THR A 23 -0.98 -22.51 14.05
N TYR A 24 -2.20 -21.97 14.07
CA TYR A 24 -2.75 -21.21 15.21
C TYR A 24 -3.75 -22.00 16.05
N ASP A 25 -3.70 -21.81 17.37
CA ASP A 25 -4.74 -22.29 18.30
C ASP A 25 -5.92 -21.32 18.32
N LYS A 26 -7.09 -21.81 17.89
CA LYS A 26 -8.35 -21.08 17.66
C LYS A 26 -9.08 -20.66 18.95
N ASN A 27 -8.58 -21.04 20.14
CA ASN A 27 -9.40 -20.97 21.36
C ASN A 27 -9.20 -19.71 22.23
N HIS A 28 -8.43 -18.70 21.80
CA HIS A 28 -7.94 -17.68 22.73
C HIS A 28 -8.06 -16.21 22.34
N LEU A 29 -8.76 -15.85 21.25
CA LEU A 29 -9.00 -14.44 20.93
C LEU A 29 -10.46 -14.04 21.16
N LYS A 30 -10.78 -13.73 22.42
CA LYS A 30 -11.99 -12.95 22.71
C LYS A 30 -11.77 -11.52 22.21
N LEU A 31 -12.38 -11.19 21.07
CA LEU A 31 -12.59 -9.85 20.51
C LEU A 31 -13.43 -8.99 21.49
N SER A 32 -12.87 -8.71 22.66
CA SER A 32 -13.54 -7.98 23.74
C SER A 32 -13.41 -6.49 23.47
N LEU A 33 -14.56 -5.93 23.05
CA LEU A 33 -14.84 -4.56 22.62
C LEU A 33 -14.23 -4.15 21.28
N HIS A 34 -14.80 -4.70 20.19
CA HIS A 34 -14.81 -3.97 18.93
C HIS A 34 -15.47 -2.59 19.13
N LYS A 35 -14.65 -1.54 19.05
CA LYS A 35 -15.13 -0.16 18.96
C LYS A 35 -15.31 0.17 17.48
N TYR A 36 -16.47 0.68 17.10
CA TYR A 36 -16.76 1.04 15.71
C TYR A 36 -16.97 2.54 15.59
N VAL A 37 -16.54 3.10 14.47
CA VAL A 37 -16.81 4.49 14.12
C VAL A 37 -17.45 4.59 12.74
N ASN A 38 -18.43 5.47 12.63
CA ASN A 38 -18.93 5.89 11.32
C ASN A 38 -17.84 6.76 10.68
N PHE A 39 -17.12 6.19 9.74
CA PHE A 39 -16.11 6.89 8.98
C PHE A 39 -16.70 7.24 7.61
N SER A 40 -17.18 8.48 7.46
CA SER A 40 -17.59 9.03 6.16
C SER A 40 -16.47 9.92 5.62
N GLU A 41 -15.92 9.56 4.47
CA GLU A 41 -14.85 10.31 3.83
C GLU A 41 -15.32 11.48 2.99
N GLU A 42 -16.42 12.16 3.33
CA GLU A 42 -16.93 13.31 2.56
C GLU A 42 -15.90 14.46 2.35
N LYS A 43 -14.67 14.33 2.86
CA LYS A 43 -13.55 15.26 2.69
C LYS A 43 -12.25 14.66 2.14
N ILE A 44 -12.25 13.46 1.55
CA ILE A 44 -11.13 13.05 0.69
C ILE A 44 -11.63 13.11 -0.77
N GLN A 45 -11.68 14.32 -1.32
CA GLN A 45 -11.95 14.49 -2.74
C GLN A 45 -10.71 14.07 -3.53
N PHE A 46 -10.82 12.96 -4.25
CA PHE A 46 -9.81 12.50 -5.21
C PHE A 46 -10.16 13.04 -6.59
N LYS A 47 -9.32 13.94 -7.11
CA LYS A 47 -8.86 14.04 -8.50
C LYS A 47 -8.30 15.44 -8.77
N GLN A 48 -6.97 15.50 -8.90
CA GLN A 48 -6.32 16.44 -9.80
C GLN A 48 -5.15 15.71 -10.45
N TYR A 49 -5.02 15.82 -11.77
CA TYR A 49 -3.99 15.14 -12.54
C TYR A 49 -2.59 15.44 -12.00
N GLY A 50 -1.73 14.42 -11.91
CA GLY A 50 -0.37 14.52 -11.38
C GLY A 50 -0.22 14.28 -9.87
N GLU A 51 -1.32 14.18 -9.12
CA GLU A 51 -1.33 13.85 -7.70
C GLU A 51 -2.53 12.94 -7.38
N THR A 52 -2.31 11.68 -7.02
CA THR A 52 -3.39 10.83 -6.47
C THR A 52 -3.04 10.32 -5.09
N TRP A 53 -3.96 10.57 -4.16
CA TRP A 53 -4.04 9.80 -2.93
C TRP A 53 -4.53 8.38 -3.27
N PHE A 54 -3.98 7.38 -2.61
CA PHE A 54 -4.32 5.97 -2.71
C PHE A 54 -4.53 5.41 -1.31
N THR A 55 -5.53 4.55 -1.15
CA THR A 55 -5.67 3.68 0.03
C THR A 55 -6.14 2.31 -0.42
N THR A 56 -5.68 1.26 0.24
CA THR A 56 -6.17 -0.10 -0.05
C THR A 56 -7.70 -0.17 0.09
N VAL A 57 -8.28 0.50 1.09
CA VAL A 57 -9.71 0.42 1.41
C VAL A 57 -10.60 1.18 0.40
N ILE A 58 -10.31 2.44 0.13
CA ILE A 58 -11.17 3.27 -0.73
C ILE A 58 -11.08 2.83 -2.18
N ASP A 59 -9.87 2.51 -2.65
CA ASP A 59 -9.67 2.10 -4.03
C ASP A 59 -10.36 0.76 -4.30
N LEU A 60 -10.40 -0.14 -3.32
CA LEU A 60 -11.24 -1.35 -3.38
C LEU A 60 -12.74 -1.04 -3.45
N ILE A 61 -13.22 -0.04 -2.69
CA ILE A 61 -14.63 0.39 -2.76
C ILE A 61 -14.95 0.94 -4.16
N ASN A 62 -14.10 1.83 -4.68
CA ASN A 62 -14.30 2.49 -5.97
C ASN A 62 -14.29 1.50 -7.14
N LEU A 63 -13.52 0.42 -7.02
CA LEU A 63 -13.51 -0.67 -7.98
C LEU A 63 -14.69 -1.64 -7.82
N GLY A 64 -15.51 -1.46 -6.78
CA GLY A 64 -16.65 -2.32 -6.49
C GLY A 64 -16.27 -3.68 -5.90
N GLU A 65 -15.02 -3.84 -5.47
CA GLU A 65 -14.48 -5.08 -4.93
C GLU A 65 -14.93 -5.30 -3.49
N ILE A 66 -15.09 -4.23 -2.72
CA ILE A 66 -15.64 -4.27 -1.35
C ILE A 66 -16.78 -3.25 -1.21
N PRO A 67 -17.81 -3.50 -0.39
CA PRO A 67 -18.94 -2.58 -0.25
C PRO A 67 -18.50 -1.24 0.35
N PRO A 68 -19.20 -0.11 0.10
CA PRO A 68 -18.86 1.16 0.72
C PRO A 68 -19.03 1.10 2.25
N LEU A 69 -18.20 1.87 2.96
CA LEU A 69 -18.46 2.14 4.38
C LEU A 69 -19.80 2.87 4.48
N SER A 70 -20.68 2.34 5.30
CA SER A 70 -22.07 2.81 5.36
C SER A 70 -22.32 3.52 6.68
N SER A 71 -23.02 4.65 6.61
CA SER A 71 -23.51 5.37 7.78
C SER A 71 -24.73 4.71 8.42
N GLU A 72 -25.29 3.68 7.77
CA GLU A 72 -26.42 2.92 8.29
C GLU A 72 -25.98 2.11 9.52
N PRO A 73 -26.89 1.87 10.48
CA PRO A 73 -26.59 1.09 11.68
C PRO A 73 -26.01 -0.31 11.39
N TRP A 74 -26.34 -0.88 10.23
CA TRP A 74 -25.94 -2.21 9.74
C TRP A 74 -24.89 -2.16 8.62
N GLY A 75 -24.35 -0.98 8.33
CA GLY A 75 -23.28 -0.78 7.37
C GLY A 75 -21.94 -1.32 7.86
N GLN A 76 -21.04 -1.67 6.93
CA GLN A 76 -19.65 -1.92 7.31
C GLN A 76 -19.04 -0.64 7.89
N LYS A 77 -18.55 -0.73 9.13
CA LYS A 77 -17.91 0.35 9.88
C LYS A 77 -16.40 0.12 9.97
N ALA A 78 -15.65 1.19 10.16
CA ALA A 78 -14.25 1.05 10.52
C ALA A 78 -14.16 0.53 11.96
N LEU A 79 -13.28 -0.45 12.16
CA LEU A 79 -12.95 -0.99 13.47
C LEU A 79 -11.80 -0.18 14.07
N LEU A 80 -11.90 0.16 15.36
CA LEU A 80 -10.85 0.85 16.10
C LEU A 80 -10.00 -0.17 16.86
N VAL A 81 -8.70 -0.12 16.64
CA VAL A 81 -7.72 -1.02 17.25
C VAL A 81 -6.80 -0.23 18.18
N SER A 82 -6.85 -0.55 19.47
CA SER A 82 -5.95 0.04 20.47
C SER A 82 -4.52 -0.45 20.27
N LEU A 83 -3.59 0.49 20.19
CA LEU A 83 -2.17 0.22 20.26
C LEU A 83 -1.65 0.60 21.63
N PHE A 84 -0.99 -0.35 22.30
CA PHE A 84 -0.31 -0.08 23.56
C PHE A 84 1.10 -0.67 23.56
N PRO A 85 2.10 -0.02 24.19
CA PRO A 85 3.47 -0.52 24.22
C PRO A 85 3.60 -1.93 24.81
N ASP A 86 2.70 -2.34 25.71
CA ASP A 86 2.71 -3.68 26.27
C ASP A 86 1.34 -4.27 26.59
N SER A 87 1.29 -5.48 27.16
CA SER A 87 0.05 -6.17 27.56
C SER A 87 -0.20 -6.12 29.07
N THR A 88 0.38 -5.17 29.79
CA THR A 88 0.15 -5.06 31.23
C THR A 88 -1.08 -4.22 31.55
N ILE A 89 -1.32 -3.15 30.78
CA ILE A 89 -2.52 -2.31 30.98
C ILE A 89 -3.81 -3.08 30.68
N ILE A 90 -4.83 -2.80 31.49
CA ILE A 90 -6.19 -3.32 31.31
C ILE A 90 -6.95 -2.37 30.39
N LEU A 91 -7.40 -2.87 29.24
CA LEU A 91 -8.21 -2.10 28.29
C LEU A 91 -9.70 -2.10 28.64
N GLY A 92 -10.12 -3.03 29.50
CA GLY A 92 -11.48 -3.12 30.02
C GLY A 92 -11.74 -4.47 30.69
N ILE A 93 -13.01 -4.73 31.00
CA ILE A 93 -13.46 -5.94 31.69
C ILE A 93 -14.53 -6.62 30.84
N ASP A 94 -14.40 -7.94 30.61
CA ASP A 94 -15.42 -8.74 29.93
C ASP A 94 -16.71 -8.73 30.78
N PRO A 95 -17.85 -8.24 30.25
CA PRO A 95 -19.07 -8.10 31.05
C PRO A 95 -19.68 -9.46 31.46
N VAL A 96 -19.33 -10.54 30.77
CA VAL A 96 -19.83 -11.89 31.05
C VAL A 96 -18.92 -12.60 32.04
N THR A 97 -17.60 -12.63 31.77
CA THR A 97 -16.67 -13.37 32.64
C THR A 97 -16.11 -12.56 33.79
N GLN A 98 -16.28 -11.23 33.78
CA GLN A 98 -15.71 -10.29 34.76
C GLN A 98 -14.17 -10.32 34.84
N GLU A 99 -13.54 -10.87 33.81
CA GLU A 99 -12.08 -10.94 33.71
C GLU A 99 -11.57 -9.70 32.95
N PRO A 100 -10.42 -9.13 33.35
CA PRO A 100 -9.80 -8.05 32.60
C PRO A 100 -9.29 -8.55 31.26
N TYR A 101 -9.41 -7.73 30.22
CA TYR A 101 -8.70 -7.94 28.96
C TYR A 101 -7.61 -6.87 28.80
N HIS A 102 -6.45 -7.33 28.37
CA HIS A 102 -5.25 -6.50 28.26
C HIS A 102 -4.98 -6.13 26.80
N ALA A 103 -4.15 -5.10 26.61
CA ALA A 103 -3.73 -4.72 25.28
C ALA A 103 -3.06 -5.87 24.52
N PHE A 104 -3.58 -6.12 23.31
CA PHE A 104 -3.21 -7.26 22.49
C PHE A 104 -2.37 -6.87 21.26
N ILE A 105 -2.57 -5.67 20.73
CA ILE A 105 -1.83 -5.15 19.56
C ILE A 105 -0.87 -4.07 20.02
N HIS A 106 0.37 -4.18 19.56
CA HIS A 106 1.50 -3.33 19.99
C HIS A 106 2.08 -2.47 18.86
N GLY A 107 1.62 -2.73 17.64
CA GLY A 107 1.89 -1.93 16.45
C GLY A 107 1.23 -2.57 15.23
N MET A 108 1.04 -1.79 14.18
CA MET A 108 0.43 -2.25 12.93
C MET A 108 1.17 -1.68 11.73
N ALA A 109 1.28 -2.46 10.66
CA ALA A 109 1.88 -2.01 9.42
C ALA A 109 0.86 -2.04 8.28
N ASP A 110 1.10 -1.21 7.28
CA ASP A 110 0.46 -1.31 5.97
C ASP A 110 1.56 -1.29 4.91
N ILE A 111 1.55 -2.31 4.04
CA ILE A 111 2.49 -2.48 2.94
C ILE A 111 1.73 -2.41 1.63
N ILE A 112 2.25 -1.61 0.71
CA ILE A 112 1.74 -1.40 -0.63
C ILE A 112 2.78 -1.73 -1.69
N ASN A 113 2.31 -2.00 -2.91
CA ASN A 113 3.12 -1.96 -4.12
C ASN A 113 2.67 -0.77 -4.98
N PRO A 114 3.37 0.38 -4.90
CA PRO A 114 2.95 1.59 -5.61
C PRO A 114 2.73 1.34 -7.10
N SER A 115 3.57 0.53 -7.75
CA SER A 115 3.51 0.28 -9.20
C SER A 115 2.37 -0.68 -9.62
N LYS A 116 1.59 -1.20 -8.68
CA LYS A 116 0.40 -2.02 -8.94
C LYS A 116 -0.88 -1.36 -8.42
N THR A 117 -0.80 -0.13 -7.95
CA THR A 117 -1.99 0.65 -7.57
C THR A 117 -2.77 1.04 -8.83
N PRO A 118 -4.11 1.18 -8.77
CA PRO A 118 -4.97 1.40 -9.94
C PRO A 118 -4.86 2.82 -10.52
N SER A 119 -3.76 3.53 -10.27
CA SER A 119 -3.55 4.86 -10.83
C SER A 119 -3.43 4.72 -12.36
N GLN A 120 -4.40 5.26 -13.09
CA GLN A 120 -4.43 5.24 -14.56
C GLN A 120 -3.21 5.93 -15.21
N TRP A 121 -2.37 6.59 -14.41
CA TRP A 121 -1.25 7.42 -14.86
C TRP A 121 0.15 6.84 -14.56
N ALA A 122 0.29 5.86 -13.66
CA ALA A 122 1.57 5.17 -13.44
C ALA A 122 1.52 3.78 -14.08
N ASP A 123 2.42 3.51 -15.02
CA ASP A 123 2.60 2.15 -15.48
C ASP A 123 3.36 1.33 -14.42
N GLN A 124 3.25 0.01 -14.51
CA GLN A 124 3.92 -0.89 -13.55
C GLN A 124 5.45 -0.81 -13.58
N TRP A 125 6.03 -0.11 -14.56
CA TRP A 125 7.46 0.01 -14.82
C TRP A 125 8.05 1.34 -14.34
N THR A 126 7.20 2.26 -13.89
CA THR A 126 7.61 3.60 -13.49
C THR A 126 8.00 3.64 -12.01
N ASP A 127 9.08 4.34 -11.71
CA ASP A 127 9.45 4.68 -10.34
C ASP A 127 8.48 5.73 -9.80
N ILE A 128 7.93 5.49 -8.62
CA ILE A 128 6.89 6.32 -8.01
C ILE A 128 7.50 7.10 -6.84
N LEU A 129 7.17 8.38 -6.74
CA LEU A 129 7.50 9.19 -5.59
C LEU A 129 6.32 9.15 -4.60
N ILE A 130 6.59 8.73 -3.36
CA ILE A 130 5.68 8.86 -2.24
C ILE A 130 5.88 10.28 -1.70
N ASP A 131 4.98 11.18 -2.06
CA ASP A 131 5.02 12.60 -1.65
C ASP A 131 4.71 12.72 -0.16
N SER A 132 3.55 12.21 0.25
CA SER A 132 3.07 12.29 1.62
C SER A 132 2.20 11.09 1.98
N ILE A 133 1.97 10.91 3.28
CA ILE A 133 1.00 9.95 3.81
C ILE A 133 -0.01 10.65 4.72
N LYS A 134 -1.16 10.02 4.91
CA LYS A 134 -2.18 10.44 5.85
C LYS A 134 -2.65 9.25 6.66
N ILE A 135 -2.54 9.37 7.98
CA ILE A 135 -2.92 8.33 8.94
C ILE A 135 -4.18 8.79 9.67
N PRO A 136 -5.35 8.16 9.46
CA PRO A 136 -6.50 8.32 10.33
C PRO A 136 -6.24 7.65 11.68
N TYR A 137 -6.58 8.34 12.77
CA TYR A 137 -6.43 7.82 14.12
C TYR A 137 -7.49 8.42 15.06
N VAL A 138 -7.69 7.77 16.21
CA VAL A 138 -8.40 8.34 17.35
C VAL A 138 -7.44 8.35 18.53
N TYR A 139 -7.44 9.43 19.30
CA TYR A 139 -6.58 9.57 20.47
C TYR A 139 -7.40 10.20 21.59
N THR A 140 -7.48 9.52 22.72
CA THR A 140 -8.17 10.02 23.91
C THR A 140 -7.14 10.29 24.99
N ARG A 141 -7.16 11.50 25.54
CA ARG A 141 -6.28 11.91 26.63
C ARG A 141 -7.06 12.04 27.93
N ASN A 142 -6.60 11.32 28.95
CA ASN A 142 -7.10 11.39 30.32
C ASN A 142 -6.03 11.88 31.32
N THR A 143 -4.79 12.06 30.87
CA THR A 143 -3.69 12.58 31.71
C THR A 143 -3.46 14.09 31.49
N SER A 144 -2.58 14.67 32.32
CA SER A 144 -2.22 16.10 32.25
C SER A 144 -1.51 16.47 30.94
N ASP A 145 -1.66 17.71 30.49
CA ASP A 145 -0.98 18.26 29.31
C ASP A 145 0.55 18.28 29.40
N SER A 146 1.12 18.15 30.59
CA SER A 146 2.56 17.98 30.77
C SER A 146 3.06 16.59 30.33
N ILE A 147 2.16 15.62 30.21
CA ILE A 147 2.46 14.28 29.74
C ILE A 147 2.37 14.26 28.22
N ILE A 148 3.47 13.90 27.57
CA ILE A 148 3.59 13.91 26.12
C ILE A 148 3.70 12.46 25.64
N ASP A 149 2.64 12.00 24.99
CA ASP A 149 2.68 10.71 24.30
C ASP A 149 3.28 10.87 22.91
N THR A 150 3.69 9.75 22.34
CA THR A 150 4.39 9.73 21.05
C THR A 150 3.81 8.66 20.14
N MET A 151 3.43 9.07 18.93
CA MET A 151 3.20 8.18 17.80
C MET A 151 4.51 8.08 17.00
N PHE A 152 4.94 6.86 16.71
CA PHE A 152 6.07 6.59 15.85
C PHE A 152 5.57 6.02 14.53
N VAL A 153 6.15 6.50 13.42
CA VAL A 153 5.89 6.01 12.07
C VAL A 153 7.20 5.57 11.46
N ASP A 154 7.42 4.26 11.42
CA ASP A 154 8.57 3.62 10.83
C ASP A 154 8.27 3.35 9.34
N TYR A 155 9.09 3.89 8.44
CA TYR A 155 8.92 3.73 7.00
C TYR A 155 9.68 2.50 6.49
N ILE A 156 8.99 1.69 5.71
CA ILE A 156 9.44 0.38 5.25
C ILE A 156 9.59 0.40 3.74
N LYS A 157 10.66 -0.24 3.24
CA LYS A 157 10.90 -0.48 1.82
C LYS A 157 11.31 -1.93 1.61
N SER A 158 10.90 -2.54 0.50
CA SER A 158 11.29 -3.92 0.19
C SER A 158 12.81 -4.05 0.13
N ARG A 159 13.35 -5.07 0.79
CA ARG A 159 14.73 -5.49 0.56
C ARG A 159 14.78 -6.36 -0.71
N PRO A 160 15.91 -6.37 -1.45
CA PRO A 160 16.04 -7.21 -2.65
C PRO A 160 15.77 -8.70 -2.42
N ASP A 161 15.88 -9.17 -1.17
CA ASP A 161 15.76 -10.57 -0.74
C ASP A 161 14.59 -10.84 0.23
N SER A 162 13.78 -9.83 0.57
CA SER A 162 12.72 -9.98 1.61
C SER A 162 11.34 -10.31 1.07
N LEU A 163 11.19 -10.50 -0.24
CA LEU A 163 9.91 -10.90 -0.82
C LEU A 163 9.79 -12.42 -0.69
N LEU A 164 8.94 -12.85 0.22
CA LEU A 164 8.61 -14.26 0.37
C LEU A 164 7.28 -14.54 -0.33
N SER A 165 7.14 -15.77 -0.81
CA SER A 165 5.84 -16.32 -1.19
C SER A 165 5.24 -16.99 0.04
N TYR A 166 4.03 -16.62 0.43
CA TYR A 166 3.22 -17.50 1.28
C TYR A 166 2.70 -18.64 0.41
N TYR A 167 3.06 -19.88 0.77
CA TYR A 167 2.47 -21.06 0.17
C TYR A 167 1.23 -21.46 0.98
N ASP A 168 0.12 -21.65 0.29
CA ASP A 168 -1.10 -22.30 0.81
C ASP A 168 -1.69 -21.65 2.08
N LEU A 169 -2.33 -20.47 1.90
CA LEU A 169 -3.11 -19.84 2.97
C LEU A 169 -4.44 -20.57 3.25
N ASN A 170 -4.85 -21.51 2.41
CA ASN A 170 -6.17 -22.13 2.45
C ASN A 170 -6.17 -23.54 3.07
N ASP A 171 -5.00 -24.03 3.52
CA ASP A 171 -4.82 -25.32 4.21
C ASP A 171 -5.46 -26.48 3.43
N ASN A 172 -5.46 -26.38 2.09
CA ASN A 172 -6.18 -27.30 1.21
C ASN A 172 -5.25 -28.28 0.48
N ASP A 173 -3.95 -28.28 0.82
CA ASP A 173 -2.88 -29.08 0.23
C ASP A 173 -2.78 -28.94 -1.31
N LYS A 174 -3.43 -27.92 -1.87
CA LYS A 174 -3.28 -27.53 -3.26
C LYS A 174 -2.45 -26.27 -3.27
N ALA A 175 -1.40 -26.27 -4.07
CA ALA A 175 -0.81 -25.03 -4.51
C ALA A 175 -1.91 -24.22 -5.22
N ASP A 176 -2.54 -23.30 -4.52
CA ASP A 176 -3.23 -22.20 -5.17
C ASP A 176 -2.16 -21.50 -6.00
N PHE A 177 -2.34 -21.53 -7.32
CA PHE A 177 -1.38 -21.00 -8.28
C PHE A 177 -1.30 -19.48 -8.12
N GLY A 178 -0.45 -19.02 -7.20
CA GLY A 178 -0.12 -17.61 -7.01
C GLY A 178 0.92 -17.43 -5.91
N GLU A 179 2.17 -17.15 -6.30
CA GLU A 179 3.19 -16.72 -5.34
C GLU A 179 2.86 -15.30 -4.86
N PHE A 180 2.36 -15.16 -3.63
CA PHE A 180 2.14 -13.86 -3.00
C PHE A 180 3.47 -13.28 -2.55
N LEU A 181 4.15 -12.56 -3.45
CA LEU A 181 5.35 -11.81 -3.09
C LEU A 181 4.98 -10.65 -2.16
N HIS A 182 5.06 -10.91 -0.88
CA HIS A 182 4.83 -9.97 0.20
C HIS A 182 6.14 -9.67 0.91
N GLN A 183 6.21 -8.54 1.60
CA GLN A 183 7.38 -8.21 2.40
C GLN A 183 7.17 -8.73 3.83
N SER A 184 7.99 -9.69 4.24
CA SER A 184 7.98 -10.14 5.63
C SER A 184 8.53 -9.03 6.54
N LEU A 185 7.86 -8.77 7.66
CA LEU A 185 8.27 -7.77 8.65
C LEU A 185 8.78 -8.47 9.90
N TYR A 186 10.06 -8.26 10.20
CA TYR A 186 10.79 -8.90 11.29
C TYR A 186 10.78 -8.04 12.55
N HIS A 187 10.65 -8.75 13.65
CA HIS A 187 10.71 -8.23 15.00
C HIS A 187 11.59 -9.15 15.84
N THR A 188 12.87 -8.79 16.02
CA THR A 188 13.81 -9.61 16.79
C THR A 188 14.00 -9.15 18.24
N ASN A 189 13.70 -7.89 18.57
CA ASN A 189 13.91 -7.35 19.91
C ASN A 189 12.62 -7.27 20.73
N ARG A 190 12.34 -8.32 21.50
CA ARG A 190 11.18 -8.46 22.42
C ARG A 190 11.00 -7.36 23.48
N TYR A 191 12.04 -6.55 23.73
CA TYR A 191 11.98 -5.48 24.71
C TYR A 191 11.54 -4.15 24.11
N THR A 192 11.43 -4.10 22.79
CA THR A 192 10.97 -2.93 22.05
C THR A 192 9.77 -3.35 21.21
N ASN A 193 9.00 -2.41 20.71
CA ASN A 193 8.00 -2.71 19.67
C ASN A 193 8.54 -2.33 18.29
N LYS A 194 9.86 -2.28 18.12
CA LYS A 194 10.49 -1.84 16.86
C LYS A 194 10.62 -3.03 15.92
N LEU A 195 10.54 -2.74 14.62
CA LEU A 195 10.99 -3.67 13.59
C LEU A 195 12.53 -3.74 13.58
N ASP A 196 13.05 -4.74 12.89
CA ASP A 196 14.49 -4.85 12.65
C ASP A 196 15.01 -3.63 11.88
N GLU A 197 16.12 -3.06 12.35
CA GLU A 197 16.69 -1.81 11.82
C GLU A 197 17.00 -1.89 10.31
N GLY A 198 17.31 -3.08 9.79
CA GLY A 198 17.55 -3.29 8.36
C GLY A 198 16.31 -3.16 7.47
N GLN A 199 15.11 -3.00 8.04
CA GLN A 199 13.86 -2.84 7.31
C GLN A 199 13.29 -1.42 7.37
N VAL A 200 13.73 -0.65 8.36
CA VAL A 200 13.26 0.71 8.62
C VAL A 200 14.32 1.67 8.14
N PHE A 201 14.01 2.46 7.11
CA PHE A 201 14.97 3.43 6.56
C PHE A 201 14.78 4.85 7.14
N ARG A 202 13.62 5.11 7.74
CA ARG A 202 13.27 6.38 8.38
C ARG A 202 12.25 6.11 9.48
N THR A 203 12.36 6.84 10.58
CA THR A 203 11.34 6.89 11.64
C THR A 203 10.96 8.33 11.89
N ASP A 204 9.67 8.64 11.75
CA ASP A 204 9.13 9.92 12.18
C ASP A 204 8.55 9.79 13.59
N THR A 205 8.80 10.83 14.39
CA THR A 205 8.34 10.92 15.78
C THR A 205 7.33 12.05 15.87
N ILE A 206 6.08 11.70 16.17
CA ILE A 206 4.96 12.63 16.26
C ILE A 206 4.55 12.73 17.73
N LEU A 207 4.74 13.91 18.31
CA LEU A 207 4.24 14.21 19.65
C LEU A 207 2.72 14.39 19.59
N LEU A 208 2.01 13.72 20.49
CA LEU A 208 0.58 13.86 20.67
C LEU A 208 0.33 14.86 21.81
N THR A 209 -0.58 15.79 21.57
CA THR A 209 -0.91 16.93 22.44
C THR A 209 -2.41 16.93 22.76
N SER A 210 -2.88 17.86 23.60
CA SER A 210 -4.30 17.96 23.92
C SER A 210 -5.13 18.35 22.70
N SER A 211 -4.53 19.03 21.73
CA SER A 211 -5.18 19.30 20.44
C SER A 211 -5.38 18.05 19.58
N ASP A 212 -4.67 16.95 19.85
CA ASP A 212 -4.87 15.65 19.20
C ASP A 212 -5.94 14.84 19.92
N SER A 213 -6.29 15.17 21.17
CA SER A 213 -7.32 14.44 21.93
C SER A 213 -8.72 14.62 21.38
N THR A 214 -9.50 13.56 21.41
CA THR A 214 -10.94 13.50 21.13
C THR A 214 -11.70 13.26 22.43
N THR A 215 -12.98 13.57 22.47
CA THR A 215 -13.84 13.15 23.59
C THR A 215 -13.98 11.63 23.55
N ALA A 216 -13.91 10.97 24.72
CA ALA A 216 -13.99 9.52 24.83
C ALA A 216 -15.31 8.96 24.27
N ASP A 217 -16.39 9.74 24.34
CA ASP A 217 -17.74 9.31 23.96
C ASP A 217 -18.00 9.36 22.44
N ASP A 218 -17.23 10.15 21.67
CA ASP A 218 -17.56 10.44 20.26
C ASP A 218 -16.57 9.82 19.25
N PHE A 219 -15.43 9.28 19.70
CA PHE A 219 -14.38 8.68 18.86
C PHE A 219 -14.08 9.44 17.56
N PHE A 220 -14.00 10.78 17.64
CA PHE A 220 -13.87 11.61 16.44
C PHE A 220 -12.56 11.33 15.69
N VAL A 221 -12.64 10.88 14.45
CA VAL A 221 -11.44 10.50 13.68
C VAL A 221 -10.64 11.75 13.29
N LYS A 222 -9.36 11.77 13.68
CA LYS A 222 -8.38 12.77 13.26
C LYS A 222 -7.45 12.20 12.23
N PHE A 223 -6.70 13.09 11.56
CA PHE A 223 -5.77 12.73 10.51
C PHE A 223 -4.41 13.35 10.78
N LYS A 224 -3.35 12.54 10.66
CA LYS A 224 -1.99 13.04 10.62
C LYS A 224 -1.44 12.95 9.20
N GLY A 225 -1.27 14.12 8.57
CA GLY A 225 -0.50 14.25 7.32
C GLY A 225 0.99 14.31 7.63
N ILE A 226 1.80 13.58 6.87
CA ILE A 226 3.26 13.55 7.03
C ILE A 226 3.92 13.59 5.65
N ASP A 227 4.85 14.52 5.47
CA ASP A 227 5.64 14.64 4.24
C ASP A 227 6.73 13.57 4.21
N VAL A 228 6.77 12.83 3.11
CA VAL A 228 7.64 11.65 2.93
C VAL A 228 8.74 11.97 1.94
N ASN A 229 8.38 12.35 0.71
CA ASN A 229 9.30 12.62 -0.39
C ASN A 229 10.32 11.49 -0.65
N ASP A 230 9.85 10.23 -0.74
CA ASP A 230 10.71 9.07 -1.01
C ASP A 230 10.39 8.39 -2.34
N SER A 231 11.43 7.97 -3.09
CA SER A 231 11.31 7.37 -4.41
C SER A 231 11.32 5.85 -4.32
N VAL A 232 10.26 5.19 -4.75
CA VAL A 232 10.10 3.73 -4.74
C VAL A 232 10.25 3.20 -6.15
N LYS A 233 11.16 2.25 -6.35
CA LYS A 233 11.37 1.68 -7.69
C LYS A 233 10.18 0.82 -8.10
N SER A 234 9.95 0.71 -9.40
CA SER A 234 9.03 -0.31 -9.94
C SER A 234 9.28 -1.67 -9.28
N SER A 235 8.20 -2.38 -8.92
CA SER A 235 8.17 -3.68 -8.22
C SER A 235 8.57 -3.69 -6.75
N GLN A 236 9.11 -2.60 -6.20
CA GLN A 236 9.40 -2.52 -4.76
C GLN A 236 8.11 -2.41 -3.94
N ARG A 237 8.19 -2.87 -2.69
CA ARG A 237 7.17 -2.60 -1.68
C ARG A 237 7.55 -1.37 -0.89
N TYR A 238 6.53 -0.66 -0.46
CA TYR A 238 6.63 0.49 0.41
C TYR A 238 5.59 0.38 1.51
N GLY A 239 5.83 0.94 2.68
CA GLY A 239 4.80 0.97 3.69
C GLY A 239 5.19 1.71 4.93
N VAL A 240 4.31 1.64 5.91
CA VAL A 240 4.50 2.25 7.22
C VAL A 240 4.22 1.21 8.30
N TYR A 241 4.91 1.36 9.42
CA TYR A 241 4.62 0.66 10.66
C TYR A 241 4.44 1.67 11.78
N ILE A 242 3.27 1.61 12.41
CA ILE A 242 2.80 2.59 13.38
C ILE A 242 2.81 1.95 14.76
N ARG A 243 3.39 2.67 15.71
CA ARG A 243 3.45 2.28 17.12
C ARG A 243 3.21 3.47 18.04
N PHE A 244 2.67 3.19 19.22
CA PHE A 244 2.36 4.18 20.24
C PHE A 244 3.24 4.00 21.46
N HIS A 245 3.63 5.11 22.10
CA HIS A 245 4.33 5.13 23.36
C HIS A 245 3.75 6.24 24.25
N PRO A 246 3.11 5.90 25.38
CA PRO A 246 2.63 6.87 26.34
C PRO A 246 3.80 7.55 27.06
N GLY A 247 3.61 8.80 27.46
CA GLY A 247 4.57 9.60 28.21
C GLY A 247 4.54 9.38 29.73
N TYR A 248 3.94 8.29 30.18
CA TYR A 248 3.74 7.96 31.59
C TYR A 248 4.15 6.51 31.86
N GLU A 249 4.37 6.19 33.14
CA GLU A 249 4.55 4.82 33.62
C GLU A 249 3.19 4.19 33.93
N TRP A 250 3.09 2.86 33.83
CA TRP A 250 1.88 2.10 34.13
C TRP A 250 2.24 0.72 34.71
N ASP A 251 1.28 0.06 35.33
CA ASP A 251 1.41 -1.30 35.85
C ASP A 251 0.24 -2.24 35.49
N LEU A 252 0.27 -3.46 36.03
CA LEU A 252 -0.69 -4.53 35.73
C LEU A 252 -2.11 -4.28 36.26
N ASN A 253 -2.29 -3.36 37.20
CA ASN A 253 -3.59 -3.02 37.78
C ASN A 253 -4.19 -1.76 37.17
N ASP A 254 -3.43 -1.06 36.33
CA ASP A 254 -3.87 0.16 35.67
C ASP A 254 -4.90 -0.13 34.58
N THR A 255 -5.94 0.70 34.53
CA THR A 255 -7.01 0.61 33.55
C THR A 255 -6.97 1.82 32.61
N ILE A 256 -7.14 1.58 31.32
CA ILE A 256 -7.02 2.60 30.25
C ILE A 256 -7.91 3.83 30.48
N ASP A 257 -9.01 3.69 31.23
CA ASP A 257 -9.91 4.80 31.60
C ASP A 257 -9.20 5.97 32.31
N ASN A 258 -8.10 5.70 33.01
CA ASN A 258 -7.30 6.73 33.69
C ASN A 258 -6.09 7.20 32.87
N PHE A 259 -5.93 6.67 31.66
CA PHE A 259 -4.75 6.81 30.84
C PHE A 259 -5.11 7.22 29.41
N ASN A 260 -4.09 7.48 28.60
CA ASN A 260 -4.30 7.90 27.23
C ASN A 260 -4.42 6.67 26.33
N GLU A 261 -5.35 6.70 25.37
CA GLU A 261 -5.60 5.62 24.43
C GLU A 261 -5.32 6.10 23.01
N PHE A 262 -4.56 5.32 22.24
CA PHE A 262 -4.31 5.56 20.82
C PHE A 262 -4.88 4.41 20.00
N LEU A 263 -5.74 4.75 19.05
CA LEU A 263 -6.51 3.82 18.24
C LEU A 263 -6.22 4.06 16.75
N LEU A 264 -5.96 2.99 16.00
CA LEU A 264 -5.93 3.02 14.55
C LEU A 264 -7.22 2.48 13.97
N LEU A 265 -7.53 2.90 12.75
CA LEU A 265 -8.69 2.43 12.01
C LEU A 265 -8.31 1.26 11.13
N THR A 266 -9.05 0.18 11.25
CA THR A 266 -8.95 -0.99 10.37
C THR A 266 -10.31 -1.29 9.76
N ARG A 267 -10.30 -2.20 8.80
CA ARG A 267 -11.52 -2.72 8.19
C ARG A 267 -11.37 -4.21 7.91
N GLU A 268 -12.45 -4.93 8.16
CA GLU A 268 -12.72 -6.26 7.63
C GLU A 268 -13.48 -6.09 6.31
N GLN A 269 -13.10 -6.87 5.31
CA GLN A 269 -13.71 -6.84 3.99
C GLN A 269 -15.14 -7.32 4.00
N ASN A 270 -15.42 -8.42 4.70
CA ASN A 270 -16.73 -9.02 4.89
C ASN A 270 -16.82 -9.54 6.32
N GLU A 271 -17.75 -9.01 7.10
CA GLU A 271 -17.94 -9.42 8.49
C GLU A 271 -18.16 -10.94 8.59
N SER A 272 -17.34 -11.61 9.40
CA SER A 272 -17.43 -13.06 9.66
C SER A 272 -17.12 -13.98 8.47
N GLU A 273 -16.54 -13.46 7.37
CA GLU A 273 -16.00 -14.29 6.30
C GLU A 273 -14.48 -14.42 6.44
N SER A 274 -13.92 -15.54 5.96
CA SER A 274 -12.47 -15.62 5.81
C SER A 274 -11.98 -14.50 4.87
N PRO A 275 -10.87 -13.80 5.21
CA PRO A 275 -10.29 -12.77 4.35
C PRO A 275 -10.13 -13.30 2.93
N ARG A 276 -10.69 -12.60 1.95
CA ARG A 276 -10.43 -12.88 0.54
C ARG A 276 -9.56 -11.79 -0.02
N GLN A 277 -8.37 -12.15 -0.48
CA GLN A 277 -7.53 -11.18 -1.17
C GLN A 277 -8.15 -10.85 -2.54
N ILE A 278 -8.71 -9.65 -2.68
CA ILE A 278 -9.40 -9.28 -3.93
C ILE A 278 -8.47 -8.64 -4.97
N TRP A 279 -7.31 -8.12 -4.57
CA TRP A 279 -6.35 -7.60 -5.55
C TRP A 279 -5.66 -8.73 -6.32
N PRO A 280 -5.25 -8.48 -7.59
CA PRO A 280 -4.45 -9.42 -8.35
C PRO A 280 -3.30 -9.93 -7.49
N PHE A 281 -3.12 -11.25 -7.45
CA PHE A 281 -2.17 -11.98 -6.60
C PHE A 281 -0.73 -11.41 -6.58
N SER A 282 -0.34 -10.62 -7.59
CA SER A 282 0.96 -9.94 -7.70
C SER A 282 1.03 -8.51 -7.11
N SER A 283 -0.08 -7.98 -6.59
CA SER A 283 -0.16 -6.59 -6.14
C SER A 283 0.47 -6.39 -4.77
N GLY A 284 0.55 -7.43 -3.92
CA GLY A 284 1.35 -7.39 -2.70
C GLY A 284 0.95 -6.30 -1.69
N PHE A 285 -0.35 -5.97 -1.62
CA PHE A 285 -0.94 -5.16 -0.56
C PHE A 285 -1.20 -6.03 0.66
N CYS A 286 -0.75 -5.61 1.84
CA CYS A 286 -0.98 -6.36 3.07
C CYS A 286 -0.82 -5.47 4.30
N SER A 287 -1.76 -5.56 5.23
CA SER A 287 -1.58 -4.99 6.56
C SER A 287 -1.02 -6.05 7.50
N TYR A 288 -0.25 -5.63 8.51
CA TYR A 288 0.39 -6.52 9.46
C TYR A 288 0.13 -6.08 10.89
N THR A 289 0.19 -7.00 11.83
CA THR A 289 0.00 -6.73 13.26
C THR A 289 1.16 -7.28 14.08
N LEU A 290 1.66 -6.47 15.03
CA LEU A 290 2.52 -6.94 16.11
C LEU A 290 1.62 -7.32 17.29
N THR A 291 1.22 -8.59 17.37
CA THR A 291 0.38 -9.08 18.45
C THR A 291 1.20 -9.42 19.71
N LYS A 292 0.51 -9.59 20.84
CA LYS A 292 1.09 -10.09 22.09
C LYS A 292 1.91 -11.37 21.89
N TYR A 293 1.40 -12.31 21.09
CA TYR A 293 2.06 -13.59 20.86
C TYR A 293 3.41 -13.44 20.17
N ILE A 294 3.49 -12.52 19.19
CA ILE A 294 4.73 -12.20 18.49
C ILE A 294 5.69 -11.49 19.45
N ARG A 295 5.22 -10.40 20.06
CA ARG A 295 6.02 -9.54 20.92
C ARG A 295 6.70 -10.31 22.06
N TYR A 296 5.98 -11.23 22.68
CA TYR A 296 6.49 -12.03 23.80
C TYR A 296 7.08 -13.39 23.38
N ASN A 297 7.22 -13.66 22.09
CA ASN A 297 7.75 -14.91 21.57
C ASN A 297 7.06 -16.15 22.14
N MET A 298 5.73 -16.15 22.12
CA MET A 298 4.91 -17.22 22.72
C MET A 298 4.74 -18.45 21.79
N HIS A 299 5.24 -18.38 20.55
CA HIS A 299 5.21 -19.47 19.57
C HIS A 299 6.50 -19.54 18.76
N THR A 300 6.75 -20.69 18.13
CA THR A 300 8.00 -21.00 17.39
C THR A 300 8.30 -20.09 16.20
N GLU A 301 7.36 -19.24 15.78
CA GLU A 301 7.46 -18.37 14.60
C GLU A 301 7.28 -16.87 14.94
N ALA A 302 7.39 -16.51 16.22
CA ALA A 302 7.11 -15.17 16.72
C ALA A 302 8.17 -14.09 16.41
N TYR A 303 8.90 -14.25 15.30
CA TYR A 303 9.84 -13.24 14.80
C TYR A 303 9.25 -12.37 13.70
N TYR A 304 8.03 -12.67 13.25
CA TYR A 304 7.37 -11.98 12.15
C TYR A 304 6.08 -11.33 12.63
N LEU A 305 5.76 -10.14 12.10
CA LEU A 305 4.43 -9.59 12.25
C LEU A 305 3.41 -10.46 11.48
N LEU A 306 2.19 -10.53 11.98
CA LEU A 306 1.15 -11.37 11.39
C LEU A 306 0.41 -10.61 10.29
N PRO A 307 0.39 -11.14 9.06
CA PRO A 307 -0.36 -10.52 7.97
C PRO A 307 -1.87 -10.64 8.22
N GLY A 308 -2.61 -9.57 7.96
CA GLY A 308 -4.07 -9.53 8.10
C GLY A 308 -4.82 -10.43 7.11
N ILE A 309 -4.14 -10.96 6.08
CA ILE A 309 -4.71 -11.88 5.10
C ILE A 309 -4.72 -13.34 5.57
N VAL A 310 -4.18 -13.67 6.75
CA VAL A 310 -4.19 -15.05 7.26
C VAL A 310 -5.62 -15.41 7.66
N PRO A 311 -6.27 -16.39 7.00
CA PRO A 311 -7.68 -16.69 7.21
C PRO A 311 -7.87 -17.51 8.47
N VAL A 312 -7.96 -16.82 9.60
CA VAL A 312 -8.46 -17.39 10.84
C VAL A 312 -9.82 -16.75 11.13
N PRO A 313 -10.89 -17.54 11.38
CA PRO A 313 -12.29 -17.07 11.52
C PRO A 313 -12.54 -15.98 12.57
N GLU A 314 -11.51 -15.60 13.34
CA GLU A 314 -11.56 -14.70 14.49
C GLU A 314 -10.80 -13.39 14.23
N TRP A 315 -10.27 -13.14 13.02
CA TRP A 315 -9.42 -11.98 12.73
C TRP A 315 -10.08 -11.05 11.71
N SER A 316 -10.68 -9.98 12.22
CA SER A 316 -11.33 -8.90 11.46
C SER A 316 -10.35 -7.79 11.00
N LEU A 317 -9.04 -7.95 11.26
CA LEU A 317 -8.02 -6.92 11.03
C LEU A 317 -7.32 -7.09 9.68
N GLU A 318 -8.03 -6.80 8.60
CA GLU A 318 -7.54 -7.11 7.26
C GLU A 318 -6.84 -5.91 6.60
N HIS A 319 -7.44 -4.73 6.74
CA HIS A 319 -6.97 -3.52 6.08
C HIS A 319 -6.78 -2.40 7.10
N LEU A 320 -5.52 -2.05 7.39
CA LEU A 320 -5.18 -0.82 8.08
C LEU A 320 -5.46 0.36 7.15
N LEU A 321 -6.19 1.37 7.62
CA LEU A 321 -6.47 2.55 6.83
C LEU A 321 -5.26 3.48 6.89
N VAL A 322 -4.51 3.56 5.79
CA VAL A 322 -3.46 4.58 5.54
C VAL A 322 -3.63 5.08 4.12
N SER A 323 -3.55 6.39 3.93
CA SER A 323 -3.53 7.01 2.59
C SER A 323 -2.12 7.41 2.20
N TYR A 324 -1.77 7.15 0.95
CA TYR A 324 -0.48 7.52 0.36
C TYR A 324 -0.73 8.45 -0.81
N LYS A 325 -0.07 9.60 -0.85
CA LYS A 325 -0.07 10.49 -2.00
C LYS A 325 1.09 10.13 -2.92
N PHE A 326 0.78 9.66 -4.11
CA PHE A 326 1.77 9.35 -5.13
C PHE A 326 1.95 10.51 -6.09
N THR A 327 3.19 10.69 -6.52
CA THR A 327 3.60 11.58 -7.61
C THR A 327 4.64 10.85 -8.46
N THR A 328 5.04 11.41 -9.61
CA THR A 328 6.18 10.89 -10.38
C THR A 328 7.22 11.97 -10.58
N ASN A 329 8.48 11.54 -10.64
CA ASN A 329 9.57 12.35 -11.16
C ASN A 329 9.63 12.31 -12.70
N ALA A 330 8.76 11.52 -13.35
CA ALA A 330 8.60 11.65 -14.79
C ALA A 330 8.11 13.08 -14.99
N LEU A 331 9.00 13.94 -15.54
CA LEU A 331 8.67 15.29 -15.94
C LEU A 331 7.28 15.23 -16.53
N SER A 332 6.33 15.89 -15.87
CA SER A 332 5.00 16.14 -16.40
C SER A 332 5.21 16.48 -17.88
N ASN A 333 4.87 15.54 -18.75
CA ASN A 333 4.46 15.94 -20.07
C ASN A 333 3.22 16.76 -19.74
N ASN A 334 3.30 18.07 -19.97
CA ASN A 334 2.15 18.94 -19.85
C ASN A 334 1.02 18.24 -20.56
N GLU A 335 0.02 17.79 -19.80
CA GLU A 335 -1.12 17.16 -20.41
C GLU A 335 -1.68 18.14 -21.42
N ILE A 336 -1.55 17.81 -22.70
CA ILE A 336 -2.26 18.55 -23.73
C ILE A 336 -3.71 18.09 -23.59
N ASN A 337 -4.38 18.68 -22.59
CA ASN A 337 -5.80 18.57 -22.33
C ASN A 337 -6.54 18.84 -23.65
N GLY A 338 -6.91 17.79 -24.36
CA GLY A 338 -7.69 17.92 -25.57
C GLY A 338 -7.41 17.00 -26.72
N LEU A 339 -6.45 16.07 -26.66
CA LEU A 339 -6.35 15.03 -27.70
C LEU A 339 -7.28 13.85 -27.40
N GLU A 340 -8.26 13.58 -28.27
CA GLU A 340 -9.25 12.51 -28.04
C GLU A 340 -8.91 11.19 -28.73
N LYS A 341 -8.15 11.25 -29.83
CA LYS A 341 -7.82 10.10 -30.68
C LYS A 341 -6.53 10.36 -31.42
N LEU A 342 -5.68 9.34 -31.56
CA LEU A 342 -4.49 9.33 -32.42
C LEU A 342 -4.48 8.01 -33.20
N THR A 343 -4.36 8.07 -34.52
CA THR A 343 -4.29 6.89 -35.38
C THR A 343 -3.28 7.08 -36.50
N LEU A 344 -2.52 6.04 -36.80
CA LEU A 344 -1.45 6.06 -37.79
C LEU A 344 -1.74 5.08 -38.93
N PHE A 345 -1.65 5.53 -40.19
CA PHE A 345 -1.77 4.63 -41.34
C PHE A 345 -1.03 5.13 -42.60
N PRO A 346 -0.55 4.23 -43.48
CA PRO A 346 -0.53 2.77 -43.30
C PRO A 346 0.48 2.36 -42.23
N ASN A 347 0.24 1.20 -41.60
CA ASN A 347 1.20 0.54 -40.73
C ASN A 347 1.19 -0.96 -41.08
N PRO A 348 2.28 -1.53 -41.65
CA PRO A 348 3.59 -0.91 -41.89
C PRO A 348 3.59 0.16 -42.99
N VAL A 349 4.58 1.07 -42.95
CA VAL A 349 4.77 2.21 -43.86
C VAL A 349 6.02 2.06 -44.72
N ASN A 350 6.00 2.61 -45.94
CA ASN A 350 7.16 2.73 -46.82
C ASN A 350 7.57 4.20 -46.97
N ASP A 351 6.69 5.02 -47.55
CA ASP A 351 7.04 6.37 -48.00
C ASP A 351 6.54 7.46 -47.05
N PHE A 352 5.28 7.39 -46.62
CA PHE A 352 4.68 8.38 -45.75
C PHE A 352 3.64 7.76 -44.83
N ILE A 353 3.59 8.25 -43.59
CA ILE A 353 2.56 7.88 -42.63
C ILE A 353 1.58 9.04 -42.46
N ASN A 354 0.30 8.71 -42.40
CA ASN A 354 -0.75 9.65 -42.09
C ASN A 354 -1.06 9.57 -40.60
N VAL A 355 -1.06 10.73 -39.96
CA VAL A 355 -1.34 10.93 -38.55
C VAL A 355 -2.70 11.61 -38.47
N TYR A 356 -3.70 10.88 -37.99
CA TYR A 356 -5.05 11.40 -37.76
C TYR A 356 -5.28 11.55 -36.27
N PHE A 357 -5.73 12.73 -35.86
CA PHE A 357 -6.03 12.98 -34.46
C PHE A 357 -7.19 13.96 -34.29
N SER A 358 -7.91 13.85 -33.17
CA SER A 358 -8.99 14.80 -32.84
C SER A 358 -8.57 15.69 -31.68
N THR A 359 -8.87 16.98 -31.77
CA THR A 359 -8.63 17.95 -30.69
C THR A 359 -9.93 18.60 -30.22
N ASN A 360 -10.09 18.87 -28.92
CA ASN A 360 -11.26 19.57 -28.39
C ASN A 360 -11.04 21.09 -28.18
N LYS A 361 -9.87 21.61 -28.53
CA LYS A 361 -9.52 23.03 -28.44
C LYS A 361 -8.43 23.40 -29.45
N ILE A 362 -8.42 24.65 -29.88
CA ILE A 362 -7.37 25.20 -30.76
C ILE A 362 -6.07 25.32 -29.95
N GLN A 363 -4.98 24.72 -30.46
CA GLN A 363 -3.68 24.72 -29.78
C GLN A 363 -2.54 24.39 -30.75
N SER A 364 -1.32 24.78 -30.36
CA SER A 364 -0.10 24.30 -31.00
C SER A 364 0.21 22.86 -30.57
N ILE A 365 0.67 22.03 -31.50
CA ILE A 365 0.96 20.61 -31.26
C ILE A 365 2.40 20.31 -31.68
N GLU A 366 3.11 19.56 -30.83
CA GLU A 366 4.43 19.02 -31.13
C GLU A 366 4.32 17.57 -31.57
N ILE A 367 4.94 17.23 -32.69
CA ILE A 367 5.04 15.88 -33.23
C ILE A 367 6.49 15.43 -33.10
N ARG A 368 6.70 14.29 -32.45
CA ARG A 368 8.02 13.72 -32.21
C ARG A 368 8.05 12.27 -32.65
N VAL A 369 9.15 11.79 -33.21
CA VAL A 369 9.34 10.37 -33.52
C VAL A 369 10.59 9.86 -32.84
N PHE A 370 10.48 8.69 -32.21
CA PHE A 370 11.56 8.03 -31.49
C PHE A 370 11.83 6.64 -32.09
N ASP A 371 13.11 6.25 -32.13
CA ASP A 371 13.52 4.89 -32.46
C ASP A 371 13.34 3.91 -31.28
N VAL A 372 13.67 2.63 -31.48
CA VAL A 372 13.56 1.58 -30.45
C VAL A 372 14.45 1.80 -29.22
N MET A 373 15.46 2.66 -29.31
CA MET A 373 16.34 3.02 -28.19
C MET A 373 15.85 4.28 -27.46
N GLY A 374 14.73 4.87 -27.90
CA GLY A 374 14.19 6.11 -27.35
C GLY A 374 14.90 7.37 -27.84
N LYS A 375 15.73 7.28 -28.89
CA LYS A 375 16.39 8.44 -29.49
C LYS A 375 15.40 9.17 -30.40
N GLU A 376 15.28 10.48 -30.23
CA GLU A 376 14.48 11.34 -31.12
C GLU A 376 15.12 11.39 -32.51
N VAL A 377 14.34 11.01 -33.53
CA VAL A 377 14.73 11.00 -34.94
C VAL A 377 13.98 12.04 -35.77
N PHE A 378 12.92 12.64 -35.21
CA PHE A 378 12.14 13.71 -35.83
C PHE A 378 11.45 14.58 -34.77
N TYR A 379 11.37 15.88 -35.06
CA TYR A 379 10.63 16.88 -34.29
C TYR A 379 10.01 17.88 -35.26
N ASP A 380 8.72 18.15 -35.08
CA ASP A 380 8.01 19.24 -35.75
C ASP A 380 7.05 19.92 -34.77
N LYS A 381 6.84 21.22 -34.96
CA LYS A 381 5.93 22.01 -34.14
C LYS A 381 4.97 22.74 -35.06
N LEU A 382 3.69 22.43 -34.91
CA LEU A 382 2.63 22.91 -35.75
C LEU A 382 1.76 23.88 -34.96
N GLU A 383 1.58 25.07 -35.50
CA GLU A 383 0.77 26.13 -34.92
C GLU A 383 -0.67 26.04 -35.44
N ASP A 384 -1.64 26.41 -34.60
CA ASP A 384 -3.04 26.64 -34.96
C ASP A 384 -3.81 25.44 -35.55
N PHE A 385 -3.78 24.27 -34.91
CA PHE A 385 -4.70 23.19 -35.28
C PHE A 385 -6.15 23.49 -34.89
N ASN A 386 -7.07 23.10 -35.77
CA ASN A 386 -8.49 23.34 -35.58
C ASN A 386 -9.09 22.36 -34.55
N LEU A 387 -10.15 22.81 -33.87
CA LEU A 387 -11.02 21.95 -33.10
C LEU A 387 -11.64 20.88 -34.02
N GLY A 388 -11.68 19.63 -33.54
CA GLY A 388 -12.17 18.46 -34.27
C GLY A 388 -11.05 17.62 -34.89
N GLU A 389 -11.37 16.94 -36.00
CA GLU A 389 -10.44 16.04 -36.69
C GLU A 389 -9.36 16.80 -37.47
N ASN A 390 -8.12 16.37 -37.31
CA ASN A 390 -6.93 16.92 -37.95
C ASN A 390 -6.14 15.80 -38.62
N HIS A 391 -5.41 16.18 -39.67
CA HIS A 391 -4.60 15.27 -40.48
C HIS A 391 -3.23 15.89 -40.71
N TYR A 392 -2.18 15.11 -40.43
CA TYR A 392 -0.79 15.44 -40.71
C TYR A 392 -0.13 14.29 -41.46
N ARG A 393 0.74 14.61 -42.43
CA ARG A 393 1.45 13.62 -43.23
C ARG A 393 2.94 13.77 -42.99
N TYR A 394 3.56 12.70 -42.49
CA TYR A 394 4.99 12.62 -42.21
C TYR A 394 5.70 11.75 -43.25
N ASP A 395 6.78 12.25 -43.83
CA ASP A 395 7.64 11.52 -44.76
C ASP A 395 8.59 10.61 -43.99
N THR A 396 8.50 9.30 -44.23
CA THR A 396 9.30 8.28 -43.53
C THR A 396 10.52 7.83 -44.33
N PHE A 397 10.75 8.40 -45.52
CA PHE A 397 11.80 7.94 -46.44
C PHE A 397 13.22 8.02 -45.85
N SER A 398 13.47 8.95 -44.93
CA SER A 398 14.77 9.09 -44.26
C SER A 398 14.96 8.14 -43.08
N LEU A 399 13.93 7.41 -42.65
CA LEU A 399 14.00 6.50 -41.51
C LEU A 399 14.50 5.12 -41.98
N PRO A 400 15.54 4.55 -41.33
CA PRO A 400 15.90 3.15 -41.55
C PRO A 400 14.73 2.20 -41.26
N PRO A 401 14.67 1.00 -41.90
CA PRO A 401 13.71 -0.04 -41.56
C PRO A 401 13.73 -0.37 -40.06
N GLY A 402 12.57 -0.39 -39.41
CA GLY A 402 12.51 -0.59 -37.96
C GLY A 402 11.17 -0.23 -37.32
N LEU A 403 11.10 -0.41 -36.00
CA LEU A 403 9.97 -0.01 -35.16
C LEU A 403 10.20 1.40 -34.60
N TYR A 404 9.20 2.25 -34.70
CA TYR A 404 9.24 3.64 -34.23
C TYR A 404 8.02 3.94 -33.37
N THR A 405 8.15 4.97 -32.52
CA THR A 405 7.05 5.54 -31.75
C THR A 405 6.85 6.99 -32.18
N LEU A 406 5.66 7.33 -32.69
CA LEU A 406 5.26 8.71 -32.90
C LEU A 406 4.53 9.20 -31.65
N LYS A 407 4.94 10.36 -31.15
CA LYS A 407 4.34 11.03 -29.99
C LYS A 407 3.76 12.37 -30.43
N LEU A 408 2.53 12.63 -29.98
CA LEU A 408 1.79 13.86 -30.25
C LEU A 408 1.11 14.28 -28.94
N GLY A 409 1.68 15.29 -28.27
CA GLY A 409 1.37 15.56 -26.85
C GLY A 409 1.69 14.34 -25.98
N ASP A 410 0.72 13.86 -25.20
CA ASP A 410 0.85 12.65 -24.35
C ASP A 410 0.44 11.37 -25.07
N SER A 411 -0.22 11.49 -26.22
CA SER A 411 -0.61 10.33 -27.02
C SER A 411 0.60 9.81 -27.80
N SER A 412 0.75 8.49 -27.85
CA SER A 412 1.78 7.86 -28.65
C SER A 412 1.24 6.63 -29.37
N GLU A 413 1.68 6.44 -30.60
CA GLU A 413 1.35 5.28 -31.43
C GLU A 413 2.61 4.70 -32.07
N LYS A 414 2.64 3.38 -32.21
CA LYS A 414 3.79 2.66 -32.78
C LYS A 414 3.58 2.37 -34.26
N PHE A 415 4.62 2.49 -35.07
CA PHE A 415 4.58 2.14 -36.48
C PHE A 415 5.86 1.47 -36.95
N ILE A 416 5.75 0.67 -38.02
CA ILE A 416 6.85 -0.10 -38.61
C ILE A 416 7.20 0.49 -39.96
N VAL A 417 8.45 0.92 -40.14
CA VAL A 417 9.03 1.29 -41.45
C VAL A 417 9.64 0.05 -42.08
N LYS A 418 9.34 -0.24 -43.35
CA LYS A 418 9.82 -1.42 -44.07
C LYS A 418 11.23 -1.30 -44.62
#